data_AF-A0A521ZQ53-F1
#
_entry.id   AF-A0A521ZQ53-F1
#
_cell.length_a   1.000
_cell.length_b   1.000
_cell.length_c   1.000
_cell.angle_alpha   90.00
_cell.angle_beta   90.00
_cell.angle_gamma   90.00
#
_symmetry.space_group_name_H-M   'P 1'
#
loop_
_entity.id
_entity.type
_entity.pdbx_description
1 polymer ?
#
loop_
_entity_poly.entity_id
_entity_poly.type
_entity_poly.pdbx_seq_one_letter_code
_entity_poly.pdbx_strand_id
1 'polypeptide(L)'
;MAKCQKCGQRGYDNFCANCGGRMQDDPSCNWCGNKLPEGAAFCNGCGQERKVALEKKPTFTQHQRFPIRMAWVLFFIICAIRIAVAALKN
;
A
#
# COMPACT_ATOMS: atom_id res chain seq x y z
N MET A 1 -18.51 -12.52 -1.90
CA MET A 1 -18.71 -13.54 -2.96
C MET A 1 -18.84 -12.79 -4.26
N ALA A 2 -17.72 -12.53 -4.91
CA ALA A 2 -17.68 -11.82 -6.17
C ALA A 2 -18.45 -12.62 -7.23
N LYS A 3 -19.28 -11.92 -8.00
CA LYS A 3 -19.90 -12.46 -9.20
C LYS A 3 -19.14 -11.90 -10.39
N CYS A 4 -18.75 -12.75 -11.33
CA CYS A 4 -18.13 -12.27 -12.55
C CYS A 4 -19.16 -11.51 -13.41
N GLN A 5 -18.83 -10.29 -13.82
CA GLN A 5 -19.68 -9.49 -14.71
C GLN A 5 -19.74 -10.05 -16.14
N LYS A 6 -18.71 -10.78 -16.61
CA LYS A 6 -18.67 -11.40 -17.94
C LYS A 6 -19.39 -12.75 -17.99
N CYS A 7 -19.03 -13.66 -17.09
CA CYS A 7 -19.48 -15.07 -17.12
C CYS A 7 -20.66 -15.34 -16.17
N GLY A 8 -20.95 -14.44 -15.21
CA GLY A 8 -22.01 -14.62 -14.21
C GLY A 8 -21.71 -15.64 -13.11
N GLN A 9 -20.60 -16.38 -13.20
CA GLN A 9 -20.15 -17.36 -12.20
C GLN A 9 -19.76 -16.66 -10.89
N ARG A 10 -20.00 -17.34 -9.77
CA ARG A 10 -19.50 -16.93 -8.45
C ARG A 10 -18.17 -17.62 -8.20
N GLY A 11 -17.22 -16.88 -7.65
CA GLY A 11 -15.92 -17.44 -7.27
C GLY A 11 -15.29 -16.61 -6.16
N TYR A 12 -14.14 -17.08 -5.69
CA TYR A 12 -13.41 -16.47 -4.57
C TYR A 12 -12.14 -15.75 -5.02
N ASP A 13 -11.58 -16.14 -6.17
CA ASP A 13 -10.32 -15.61 -6.67
C ASP A 13 -10.51 -14.32 -7.46
N ASN A 14 -9.43 -13.56 -7.64
CA ASN A 14 -9.42 -12.31 -8.40
C ASN A 14 -9.77 -12.46 -9.90
N PHE A 15 -9.89 -13.69 -10.42
CA PHE A 15 -10.18 -14.00 -11.83
C PHE A 15 -11.23 -15.13 -11.97
N CYS A 16 -12.16 -15.01 -12.93
CA CYS A 16 -13.15 -16.05 -13.25
C CYS A 16 -12.44 -17.21 -13.94
N ALA A 17 -12.40 -18.39 -13.30
CA ALA A 17 -11.83 -19.62 -13.88
C ALA A 17 -12.48 -20.04 -15.22
N ASN A 18 -13.71 -19.58 -15.49
CA ASN A 18 -14.43 -19.92 -16.72
C ASN A 18 -14.16 -18.95 -17.88
N CYS A 19 -13.96 -17.65 -17.64
CA CYS A 19 -13.80 -16.65 -18.72
C CYS A 19 -12.52 -15.81 -18.64
N GLY A 20 -11.69 -15.99 -17.61
CA GLY A 20 -10.48 -15.21 -17.36
C GLY A 20 -10.74 -13.74 -16.98
N GLY A 21 -12.00 -13.29 -16.92
CA GLY A 21 -12.35 -11.92 -16.52
C GLY A 21 -12.00 -11.66 -15.06
N ARG A 22 -11.61 -10.43 -14.72
CA ARG A 22 -11.40 -10.03 -13.32
C ARG A 22 -12.69 -10.19 -12.52
N MET A 23 -12.56 -10.71 -11.31
CA MET A 23 -13.65 -10.81 -10.33
C MET A 23 -13.57 -9.58 -9.44
N GLN A 24 -14.70 -8.91 -9.26
CA GLN A 24 -14.77 -7.70 -8.47
C GLN A 24 -15.84 -7.88 -7.40
N ASP A 25 -15.45 -7.62 -6.16
CA ASP A 25 -16.39 -7.55 -5.05
C ASP A 25 -17.06 -6.18 -5.06
N ASP A 26 -18.35 -6.14 -5.35
CA ASP A 26 -19.15 -4.90 -5.28
C ASP A 26 -19.15 -4.37 -3.84
N PRO A 27 -18.52 -3.21 -3.56
CA PRO A 27 -18.59 -2.61 -2.23
C PRO A 27 -20.01 -2.09 -2.02
N SER A 28 -20.69 -2.52 -0.95
CA SER A 28 -21.95 -1.92 -0.53
C SER A 28 -21.72 -0.60 0.21
N CYS A 29 -22.70 0.31 0.14
CA CYS A 29 -22.67 1.55 0.89
C CYS A 29 -22.84 1.24 2.38
N ASN A 30 -21.92 1.69 3.24
CA ASN A 30 -22.09 1.56 4.69
C ASN A 30 -23.24 2.42 5.25
N TRP A 31 -23.69 3.43 4.50
CA TRP A 31 -24.75 4.34 4.93
C TRP A 31 -26.15 3.89 4.48
N CYS A 32 -26.31 3.54 3.20
CA CYS A 32 -27.63 3.19 2.64
C CYS A 32 -27.76 1.72 2.20
N GLY A 33 -26.69 0.91 2.32
CA GLY A 33 -26.71 -0.50 1.91
C GLY A 33 -26.74 -0.76 0.40
N ASN A 34 -26.87 0.29 -0.44
CA ASN A 34 -26.91 0.11 -1.90
C ASN A 34 -25.59 -0.45 -2.43
N LYS A 35 -25.66 -1.27 -3.48
CA LYS A 35 -24.48 -1.79 -4.19
C LYS A 35 -23.82 -0.64 -4.95
N LEU A 36 -22.54 -0.36 -4.69
CA LEU A 36 -21.82 0.63 -5.48
C LEU A 36 -21.04 -0.07 -6.60
N PRO A 37 -21.21 0.37 -7.86
CA PRO A 37 -20.43 -0.15 -8.97
C PRO A 37 -18.95 0.17 -8.77
N GLU A 38 -18.04 -0.60 -9.34
CA GLU A 38 -16.60 -0.36 -9.23
C GLU A 38 -16.19 1.06 -9.68
N GLY A 39 -15.20 1.64 -9.00
CA GLY A 39 -14.63 2.94 -9.38
C GLY A 39 -15.52 4.16 -9.13
N ALA A 40 -16.82 4.00 -8.81
CA ALA A 40 -17.67 5.11 -8.38
C ALA A 40 -17.12 5.82 -7.12
N ALA A 41 -16.81 7.10 -7.26
CA ALA A 41 -16.35 7.95 -6.15
C ALA A 41 -17.49 8.25 -5.15
N PHE A 42 -18.74 8.18 -5.59
CA PHE A 42 -19.93 8.52 -4.80
C PHE A 42 -20.98 7.42 -4.90
N CYS A 43 -21.83 7.31 -3.88
CA CYS A 43 -22.97 6.40 -3.89
C CYS A 43 -24.12 6.99 -4.72
N ASN A 44 -24.54 6.32 -5.79
CA ASN A 44 -25.68 6.77 -6.62
C ASN A 44 -27.03 6.79 -5.89
N GLY A 45 -27.14 6.09 -4.74
CA GLY A 45 -28.39 5.98 -3.98
C GLY A 45 -28.55 6.99 -2.85
N CYS A 46 -27.46 7.54 -2.31
CA CYS A 46 -27.51 8.51 -1.21
C CYS A 46 -26.60 9.73 -1.38
N GLY A 47 -25.78 9.79 -2.44
CA GLY A 47 -24.84 10.87 -2.68
C GLY A 47 -23.59 10.85 -1.79
N GLN A 48 -23.52 9.95 -0.80
CA GLN A 48 -22.38 9.87 0.12
C GLN A 48 -21.11 9.43 -0.61
N GLU A 49 -19.99 10.08 -0.32
CA GLU A 49 -18.68 9.68 -0.84
C GLU A 49 -18.36 8.25 -0.41
N ARG A 50 -17.94 7.42 -1.36
CA ARG A 50 -17.48 6.09 -1.01
C ARG A 50 -16.10 6.28 -0.38
N LYS A 51 -15.91 5.76 0.84
CA LYS A 51 -14.57 5.48 1.37
C LYS A 51 -13.97 4.31 0.57
N VAL A 52 -13.81 4.49 -0.74
CA VAL A 52 -12.87 3.66 -1.49
C VAL A 52 -11.57 4.02 -0.82
N ALA A 53 -11.06 3.11 0.02
CA ALA A 53 -9.70 3.18 0.49
C ALA A 53 -8.89 3.34 -0.80
N LEU A 54 -8.47 4.58 -1.03
CA LEU A 54 -7.73 5.00 -2.20
C LEU A 54 -6.77 3.87 -2.51
N GLU A 55 -6.88 3.34 -3.72
CA GLU A 55 -5.95 2.36 -4.26
C GLU A 55 -4.57 2.80 -3.78
N LYS A 56 -3.99 2.04 -2.84
CA LYS A 56 -2.61 2.25 -2.46
C LYS A 56 -1.85 1.84 -3.71
N LYS A 57 -1.66 2.78 -4.64
CA LYS A 57 -0.50 2.76 -5.53
C LYS A 57 0.65 2.43 -4.58
N PRO A 58 1.40 1.34 -4.79
CA PRO A 58 2.44 0.98 -3.87
C PRO A 58 3.33 2.21 -3.77
N THR A 59 3.26 2.90 -2.62
CA THR A 59 4.16 3.96 -2.28
C THR A 59 5.49 3.27 -2.25
N PHE A 60 6.24 3.45 -3.33
CA PHE A 60 7.63 3.08 -3.39
C PHE A 60 8.33 3.97 -2.37
N THR A 61 8.29 3.53 -1.11
CA THR A 61 9.02 4.15 -0.03
C THR A 61 10.48 3.82 -0.28
N GLN A 62 11.12 4.73 -1.00
CA GLN A 62 12.55 4.79 -1.27
C GLN A 62 13.33 4.91 0.05
N HIS A 63 13.44 3.81 0.81
CA HIS A 63 14.19 3.79 2.07
C HIS A 63 14.89 2.45 2.31
N GLN A 64 15.62 1.96 1.31
CA GLN A 64 16.68 0.96 1.50
C GLN A 64 17.89 1.31 0.62
N ARG A 65 18.39 2.56 0.71
CA ARG A 65 19.72 2.93 0.16
C ARG A 65 20.57 3.76 1.12
N PHE A 66 20.38 3.59 2.43
CA PHE A 66 21.24 4.25 3.40
C PHE A 66 21.80 3.27 4.45
N PRO A 67 22.89 2.57 4.09
CA PRO A 67 23.98 2.40 5.06
C PRO A 67 25.28 3.11 4.62
N ILE A 68 25.43 3.56 3.37
CA ILE A 68 26.71 4.08 2.86
C ILE A 68 27.06 5.45 3.48
N ARG A 69 26.09 6.36 3.68
CA ARG A 69 26.37 7.67 4.33
C ARG A 69 26.71 7.55 5.82
N MET A 70 26.18 6.53 6.49
CA MET A 70 26.41 6.34 7.93
C MET A 70 27.80 5.74 8.22
N ALA A 71 28.41 5.05 7.25
CA ALA A 71 29.75 4.49 7.39
C ALA A 71 30.84 5.56 7.60
N TRP A 72 30.80 6.68 6.86
CA TRP A 72 31.74 7.78 7.03
C TRP A 72 31.59 8.48 8.39
N VAL A 73 30.36 8.68 8.85
CA VAL A 73 30.06 9.31 10.15
C VAL A 73 30.63 8.46 11.28
N LEU A 74 30.40 7.13 11.24
CA LEU A 74 30.93 6.21 12.24
C LEU A 74 32.48 6.18 12.23
N PHE A 75 33.10 6.24 11.05
CA PHE A 75 34.57 6.31 10.93
C PHE A 75 35.15 7.58 11.58
N PHE A 76 34.58 8.75 11.28
CA PHE A 76 35.02 10.02 11.88
C PHE A 76 34.87 10.04 13.40
N ILE A 77 33.76 9.51 13.93
CA ILE A 77 33.53 9.42 15.38
C ILE A 77 34.59 8.51 16.05
N ILE A 78 34.87 7.34 15.47
CA ILE A 78 35.88 6.41 16.01
C ILE A 78 37.28 7.06 15.99
N CYS A 79 37.66 7.72 14.89
CA CYS A 79 38.94 8.43 14.80
C CYS A 79 39.07 9.53 15.85
N ALA A 80 38.04 10.36 16.03
CA ALA A 80 38.04 11.43 17.03
C ALA A 80 38.23 10.90 18.46
N ILE A 81 37.52 9.81 18.82
CA ILE A 81 37.65 9.17 20.14
C ILE A 81 39.08 8.65 20.35
N ARG A 82 39.68 8.01 19.34
CA ARG A 82 41.06 7.50 19.45
C ARG A 82 42.09 8.62 19.64
N ILE A 83 41.93 9.74 18.93
CA ILE A 83 42.82 10.91 19.08
C ILE A 83 42.68 11.51 20.49
N ALA A 84 41.46 11.68 20.98
CA ALA A 84 41.21 12.23 22.31
C ALA A 84 41.81 11.36 23.43
N VAL A 85 41.67 10.04 23.33
CA VAL A 85 42.26 9.10 24.31
C VAL A 85 43.79 9.12 24.25
N ALA A 86 44.38 9.25 23.05
CA ALA A 86 45.83 9.39 22.91
C ALA A 86 46.34 10.70 23.53
N ALA A 87 45.60 11.79 23.38
CA ALA A 87 45.95 13.09 23.99
C ALA A 87 45.84 13.10 25.52
N LEU A 88 45.02 12.21 26.12
CA LEU A 88 44.93 12.07 27.58
C LEU A 88 46.03 11.17 28.16
N LYS A 89 46.71 10.38 27.33
CA LYS A 89 47.73 9.41 27.78
C LYS A 89 49.18 9.89 27.54
N ASN A 90 49.37 10.98 26.79
CA ASN A 90 50.63 11.71 26.65
C ASN A 90 50.72 12.85 27.66
#